data_AF-A0A7J4ECZ2-F1
#
_entry.id   AF-A0A7J4ECZ2-F1
#
_cell.length_a   1.000
_cell.length_b   1.000
_cell.length_c   1.000
_cell.angle_alpha   90.00
_cell.angle_beta   90.00
_cell.angle_gamma   90.00
#
_symmetry.space_group_name_H-M   'P 1'
#
loop_
_entity.id
_entity.type
_entity.pdbx_description
1 polymer ?
#
loop_
_entity_poly.entity_id
_entity_poly.type
_entity_poly.pdbx_seq_one_letter_code
_entity_poly.pdbx_strand_id
1 'polypeptide(L)'
;MHWSKVIAKEIVDNRSETKHVVATGITPSGAIHVGNLREIIIGDAVHNALRDMDVDAKLIYVADTFDPLRRRYPFLPEEYETHVGKTLSEIPDPEGCHSSYADHFLLPFLDALDVLEIEVEIYKADEMYKSGMYVNVIKEAFLRR
;
A
#
# COMPACT_ATOMS: atom_id res chain seq x y z
N MET A 1 -6.75 24.45 16.14
CA MET A 1 -6.30 24.01 14.80
C MET A 1 -6.38 22.50 14.76
N HIS A 2 -7.00 21.91 13.72
CA HIS A 2 -7.09 20.44 13.59
C HIS A 2 -5.69 19.85 13.38
N TRP A 3 -5.43 18.64 13.91
CA TRP A 3 -4.09 18.04 13.93
C TRP A 3 -3.49 17.86 12.52
N SER A 4 -4.32 17.53 11.52
CA SER A 4 -3.82 17.36 10.14
C SER A 4 -3.33 18.67 9.53
N LYS A 5 -3.94 19.81 9.90
CA LYS A 5 -3.48 21.15 9.49
C LYS A 5 -2.19 21.56 10.17
N VAL A 6 -1.96 21.11 11.41
CA VAL A 6 -0.67 21.32 12.11
C VAL A 6 0.44 20.58 11.37
N ILE A 7 0.22 19.31 11.01
CA ILE A 7 1.18 18.50 10.25
C ILE A 7 1.42 19.09 8.86
N ALA A 8 0.36 19.44 8.12
CA ALA A 8 0.48 20.04 6.79
C ALA A 8 1.27 21.37 6.84
N LYS A 9 1.01 22.21 7.85
CA LYS A 9 1.77 23.43 8.07
C LYS A 9 3.24 23.15 8.36
N GLU A 10 3.54 22.19 9.22
CA GLU A 10 4.92 21.80 9.51
C GLU A 10 5.64 21.30 8.25
N ILE A 11 4.97 20.53 7.39
CA ILE A 11 5.52 20.08 6.10
C ILE A 11 5.86 21.28 5.22
N VAL A 12 4.93 22.22 5.04
CA VAL A 12 5.13 23.41 4.19
C VAL A 12 6.21 24.34 4.75
N ASP A 13 6.27 24.51 6.07
CA ASP A 13 7.25 25.40 6.71
C ASP A 13 8.68 24.82 6.63
N ASN A 14 8.84 23.50 6.53
CA ASN A 14 10.15 22.82 6.57
C ASN A 14 10.63 22.23 5.23
N ARG A 15 9.78 22.18 4.21
CA ARG A 15 10.10 21.60 2.90
C ARG A 15 9.98 22.65 1.82
N SER A 16 10.98 22.70 0.93
CA SER A 16 11.01 23.66 -0.17
C SER A 16 10.36 23.13 -1.45
N GLU A 17 10.03 21.83 -1.49
CA GLU A 17 9.36 21.22 -2.63
C GLU A 17 7.92 21.73 -2.77
N THR A 18 7.49 21.94 -4.01
CA THR A 18 6.11 22.35 -4.31
C THR A 18 5.17 21.16 -4.51
N LYS A 19 5.74 19.95 -4.62
CA LYS A 19 5.02 18.70 -4.83
C LYS A 19 5.30 17.74 -3.70
N HIS A 20 4.24 17.16 -3.15
CA HIS A 20 4.33 16.19 -2.07
C HIS A 20 3.62 14.89 -2.40
N VAL A 21 4.15 13.80 -1.86
CA VAL A 21 3.54 12.48 -1.92
C VAL A 21 3.34 12.02 -0.49
N VAL A 22 2.07 11.82 -0.11
CA VAL A 22 1.70 11.13 1.13
C VAL A 22 1.58 9.65 0.76
N ALA A 23 2.42 8.81 1.38
CA ALA A 23 2.47 7.39 1.08
C ALA A 23 1.92 6.58 2.25
N THR A 24 1.15 5.56 1.91
CA THR A 24 0.56 4.57 2.81
C THR A 24 0.76 3.19 2.20
N GLY A 25 0.62 2.11 2.95
CA GLY A 25 0.79 0.78 2.36
C GLY A 25 0.41 -0.39 3.27
N ILE A 26 0.38 -1.58 2.67
CA ILE A 26 0.13 -2.82 3.39
C ILE A 26 0.68 -4.03 2.63
N THR A 27 1.01 -5.08 3.36
CA THR A 27 1.09 -6.44 2.82
C THR A 27 -0.29 -7.12 2.88
N PRO A 28 -0.92 -7.50 1.74
CA PRO A 28 -2.22 -8.18 1.71
C PRO A 28 -2.08 -9.68 2.07
N SER A 29 -1.51 -9.97 3.24
CA SER A 29 -1.24 -11.33 3.73
C SER A 29 -2.46 -12.02 4.38
N GLY A 30 -3.59 -11.34 4.45
CA GLY A 30 -4.84 -11.79 5.05
C GLY A 30 -5.86 -10.65 5.10
N ALA A 31 -7.00 -10.88 5.73
CA ALA A 31 -8.08 -9.89 5.79
C ALA A 31 -7.60 -8.55 6.37
N ILE A 32 -7.79 -7.48 5.58
CA ILE A 32 -7.43 -6.13 5.95
C ILE A 32 -8.51 -5.58 6.90
N HIS A 33 -8.10 -5.18 8.10
CA HIS A 33 -9.03 -4.76 9.16
C HIS A 33 -9.00 -3.25 9.40
N VAL A 34 -9.92 -2.73 10.22
CA VAL A 34 -10.03 -1.29 10.56
C VAL A 34 -8.71 -0.68 11.09
N GLY A 35 -7.86 -1.47 11.72
CA GLY A 35 -6.53 -1.01 12.14
C GLY A 35 -5.62 -0.60 10.98
N ASN A 36 -5.73 -1.24 9.82
CA ASN A 36 -4.99 -0.87 8.61
C ASN A 36 -5.62 0.34 7.92
N LEU A 37 -6.96 0.41 7.92
CA LEU A 37 -7.70 1.57 7.42
C LEU A 37 -7.27 2.87 8.11
N ARG A 38 -6.87 2.80 9.39
CA ARG A 38 -6.37 3.97 10.13
C ARG A 38 -5.19 4.64 9.43
N GLU A 39 -4.27 3.89 8.83
CA GLU A 39 -3.09 4.46 8.17
C GLU A 39 -3.51 5.34 7.00
N ILE A 40 -4.39 4.84 6.12
CA ILE A 40 -4.86 5.61 4.97
C ILE A 40 -5.77 6.77 5.35
N ILE A 41 -6.63 6.63 6.38
CA ILE A 41 -7.43 7.76 6.88
C ILE A 41 -6.53 8.90 7.38
N ILE A 42 -5.42 8.56 8.07
CA ILE A 42 -4.47 9.59 8.52
C ILE A 42 -3.77 10.22 7.32
N GLY A 43 -3.34 9.41 6.35
CA GLY A 43 -2.73 9.90 5.11
C GLY A 43 -3.64 10.84 4.34
N ASP A 44 -4.90 10.44 4.13
CA ASP A 44 -5.95 11.24 3.48
C ASP A 44 -6.21 12.55 4.22
N ALA A 45 -6.34 12.54 5.55
CA ALA A 45 -6.56 13.76 6.32
C ALA A 45 -5.41 14.77 6.19
N VAL A 46 -4.15 14.29 6.08
CA VAL A 46 -2.97 15.15 5.84
C VAL A 46 -2.91 15.59 4.38
N HIS A 47 -3.20 14.71 3.43
CA HIS A 47 -3.28 15.02 2.00
C HIS A 47 -4.31 16.12 1.71
N ASN A 48 -5.52 15.98 2.26
CA ASN A 48 -6.57 17.00 2.17
C ASN A 48 -6.17 18.31 2.86
N ALA A 49 -5.48 18.26 4.01
CA ALA A 49 -4.97 19.46 4.65
C ALA A 49 -3.87 20.17 3.84
N LEU A 50 -3.05 19.45 3.07
CA LEU A 50 -2.09 20.03 2.13
C LEU A 50 -2.82 20.68 0.94
N ARG A 51 -3.83 20.00 0.37
CA ARG A 51 -4.65 20.54 -0.73
C ARG A 51 -5.42 21.81 -0.32
N ASP A 52 -5.94 21.86 0.91
CA ASP A 52 -6.56 23.05 1.52
C ASP A 52 -5.60 24.26 1.58
N MET A 53 -4.29 24.04 1.50
CA MET A 53 -3.23 25.06 1.50
C MET A 53 -2.64 25.30 0.10
N ASP A 54 -3.34 24.88 -0.96
CA ASP A 54 -2.94 25.01 -2.37
C ASP A 54 -1.61 24.28 -2.72
N VAL A 55 -1.28 23.23 -1.98
CA VAL A 55 -0.10 22.39 -2.23
C VAL A 55 -0.44 21.26 -3.22
N ASP A 56 0.42 21.04 -4.23
CA ASP A 56 0.31 19.89 -5.15
C ASP A 56 0.68 18.60 -4.41
N ALA A 57 -0.32 17.91 -3.87
CA ALA A 57 -0.13 16.69 -3.09
C ALA A 57 -0.84 15.50 -3.72
N LYS A 58 -0.16 14.35 -3.75
CA LYS A 58 -0.72 13.04 -4.10
C LYS A 58 -0.82 12.14 -2.87
N LEU A 59 -1.88 11.34 -2.81
CA LEU A 59 -1.98 10.20 -1.91
C LEU A 59 -1.70 8.92 -2.69
N ILE A 60 -0.74 8.13 -2.23
CA ILE A 60 -0.42 6.82 -2.83
C ILE A 60 -0.63 5.70 -1.81
N TYR A 61 -1.02 4.53 -2.31
CA TYR A 61 -1.12 3.29 -1.56
C TYR A 61 -0.27 2.22 -2.21
N VAL A 62 0.76 1.76 -1.50
CA VAL A 62 1.64 0.69 -1.94
C VAL A 62 1.17 -0.63 -1.33
N ALA A 63 0.64 -1.51 -2.16
CA ALA A 63 0.31 -2.88 -1.77
C ALA A 63 1.55 -3.77 -2.00
N ASP A 64 2.12 -4.30 -0.93
CA ASP A 64 3.27 -5.22 -0.95
C ASP A 64 2.84 -6.63 -1.38
N THR A 65 2.26 -6.74 -2.57
CA THR A 65 1.78 -7.98 -3.20
C THR A 65 2.92 -8.96 -3.51
N PHE A 66 4.17 -8.50 -3.50
CA PHE A 66 5.35 -9.30 -3.79
C PHE A 66 6.03 -9.87 -2.55
N ASP A 67 5.53 -9.57 -1.34
CA ASP A 67 6.00 -10.21 -0.12
C ASP A 67 5.77 -11.72 -0.15
N PRO A 68 6.61 -12.52 0.54
CA PRO A 68 6.39 -13.95 0.64
C PRO A 68 5.31 -14.29 1.67
N LEU A 69 4.52 -15.33 1.40
CA LEU A 69 3.69 -15.96 2.43
C LEU A 69 4.62 -16.53 3.53
N ARG A 70 4.66 -15.88 4.70
CA ARG A 70 5.64 -16.20 5.75
C ARG A 70 5.40 -17.55 6.43
N ARG A 71 4.14 -17.96 6.51
CA ARG A 71 3.67 -19.21 7.11
C ARG A 71 2.25 -19.48 6.64
N ARG A 72 1.78 -20.72 6.76
CA ARG A 72 0.35 -21.00 6.63
C ARG A 72 -0.39 -20.46 7.85
N TYR A 73 -1.34 -19.55 7.63
CA TYR A 73 -2.19 -19.03 8.70
C TYR A 73 -3.34 -20.01 9.01
N PRO A 74 -3.90 -19.99 10.25
CA PRO A 74 -4.95 -20.94 10.63
C PRO A 74 -6.22 -20.89 9.78
N PHE A 75 -6.52 -19.75 9.15
CA PHE A 75 -7.67 -19.59 8.26
C PHE A 75 -7.47 -20.20 6.87
N LEU A 76 -6.24 -20.64 6.54
CA LEU A 76 -5.92 -21.22 5.25
C LEU A 76 -5.97 -22.76 5.29
N PRO A 77 -6.47 -23.39 4.21
CA PRO A 77 -6.40 -24.84 4.02
C PRO A 77 -4.96 -25.38 4.12
N GLU A 78 -4.80 -26.65 4.51
CA GLU A 78 -3.49 -27.28 4.72
C GLU A 78 -2.59 -27.26 3.46
N GLU A 79 -3.18 -27.35 2.27
CA GLU A 79 -2.47 -27.27 0.99
C GLU A 79 -1.64 -25.98 0.79
N TYR A 80 -2.01 -24.89 1.48
CA TYR A 80 -1.27 -23.62 1.46
C TYR A 80 0.11 -23.70 2.13
N GLU A 81 0.40 -24.77 2.89
CA GLU A 81 1.75 -25.02 3.42
C GLU A 81 2.80 -25.09 2.28
N THR A 82 2.41 -25.63 1.12
CA THR A 82 3.28 -25.72 -0.06
C THR A 82 3.51 -24.37 -0.77
N HIS A 83 2.75 -23.35 -0.39
CA HIS A 83 2.86 -22.00 -0.92
C HIS A 83 3.69 -21.07 -0.02
N VAL A 84 4.09 -21.51 1.16
CA VAL A 84 4.97 -20.74 2.06
C VAL A 84 6.29 -20.40 1.35
N GLY A 85 6.68 -19.13 1.41
CA GLY A 85 7.84 -18.58 0.72
C GLY A 85 7.59 -18.08 -0.71
N LYS A 86 6.46 -18.44 -1.34
CA LYS A 86 6.05 -17.86 -2.63
C LYS A 86 5.48 -16.46 -2.43
N THR A 87 5.55 -15.63 -3.47
CA THR A 87 5.01 -14.26 -3.43
C THR A 87 3.49 -14.27 -3.39
N LEU A 88 2.87 -13.37 -2.63
CA LEU A 88 1.40 -13.33 -2.49
C LEU A 88 0.69 -13.16 -3.85
N SER A 89 1.30 -12.44 -4.79
CA SER A 89 0.80 -12.27 -6.16
C SER A 89 0.79 -13.54 -7.01
N GLU A 90 1.54 -14.57 -6.63
CA GLU A 90 1.69 -15.83 -7.39
C GLU A 90 1.02 -17.03 -6.71
N ILE A 91 0.37 -16.81 -5.56
CA ILE A 91 -0.39 -17.82 -4.83
C ILE A 91 -1.84 -17.77 -5.31
N PRO A 92 -2.51 -18.92 -5.54
CA PRO A 92 -3.91 -18.94 -5.92
C PRO A 92 -4.80 -18.34 -4.83
N ASP A 93 -5.90 -17.73 -5.25
CA ASP A 93 -6.97 -17.28 -4.34
C ASP A 93 -7.56 -18.49 -3.58
N PRO A 94 -7.61 -18.46 -2.22
CA PRO A 94 -8.26 -19.50 -1.41
C PRO A 94 -9.71 -19.81 -1.76
N GLU A 95 -10.45 -18.84 -2.31
CA GLU A 95 -11.87 -18.96 -2.65
C GLU A 95 -12.13 -18.99 -4.17
N GLY A 96 -11.09 -18.78 -4.99
CA GLY A 96 -11.17 -18.81 -6.45
C GLY A 96 -12.01 -17.69 -7.09
N CYS A 97 -12.28 -16.60 -6.38
CA CYS A 97 -13.08 -15.47 -6.87
C CYS A 97 -12.22 -14.34 -7.49
N HIS A 98 -10.91 -14.35 -7.26
CA HIS A 98 -9.93 -13.37 -7.74
C HIS A 98 -8.74 -14.04 -8.43
N SER A 99 -7.85 -13.22 -9.00
CA SER A 99 -6.70 -13.69 -9.77
C SER A 99 -5.61 -14.35 -8.91
N SER A 100 -5.48 -13.91 -7.66
CA SER A 100 -4.41 -14.31 -6.74
C SER A 100 -4.83 -14.12 -5.28
N TYR A 101 -4.06 -14.72 -4.38
CA TYR A 101 -4.16 -14.51 -2.93
C TYR A 101 -4.05 -13.03 -2.56
N ALA A 102 -3.10 -12.31 -3.17
CA ALA A 102 -2.94 -10.87 -2.91
C ALA A 102 -4.21 -10.08 -3.28
N ASP A 103 -4.79 -10.36 -4.45
CA ASP A 103 -6.00 -9.69 -4.93
C ASP A 103 -7.22 -10.02 -4.06
N HIS A 104 -7.33 -11.26 -3.57
CA HIS A 104 -8.41 -11.69 -2.68
C HIS A 104 -8.54 -10.80 -1.44
N PHE A 105 -7.41 -10.41 -0.83
CA PHE A 105 -7.43 -9.55 0.35
C PHE A 105 -7.36 -8.05 0.04
N LEU A 106 -6.78 -7.68 -1.10
CA LEU A 106 -6.59 -6.28 -1.48
C LEU A 106 -7.86 -5.65 -2.06
N LEU A 107 -8.53 -6.31 -3.00
CA LEU A 107 -9.63 -5.70 -3.75
C LEU A 107 -10.82 -5.28 -2.87
N PRO A 108 -11.30 -6.10 -1.91
CA PRO A 108 -12.36 -5.66 -1.00
C PRO A 108 -11.98 -4.43 -0.16
N PHE A 109 -10.69 -4.25 0.14
CA PHE A 109 -10.22 -3.05 0.83
C PHE A 109 -10.25 -1.83 -0.09
N LEU A 110 -9.85 -1.96 -1.37
CA LEU A 110 -9.94 -0.87 -2.34
C LEU A 110 -11.39 -0.44 -2.58
N ASP A 111 -12.33 -1.39 -2.66
CA ASP A 111 -13.76 -1.10 -2.75
C ASP A 111 -14.24 -0.30 -1.53
N ALA A 112 -13.74 -0.62 -0.33
CA ALA A 112 -14.07 0.13 0.87
C ALA A 112 -13.53 1.56 0.84
N LEU A 113 -12.39 1.81 0.20
CA LEU A 113 -11.86 3.17 0.01
C LEU A 113 -12.71 3.99 -0.95
N ASP A 114 -13.23 3.37 -2.00
CA ASP A 114 -14.15 4.01 -2.95
C ASP A 114 -15.45 4.43 -2.24
N VAL A 115 -16.01 3.55 -1.39
CA VAL A 115 -17.19 3.88 -0.56
C VAL A 115 -16.93 5.06 0.41
N LEU A 116 -15.69 5.22 0.85
CA LEU A 116 -15.28 6.33 1.72
C LEU A 116 -14.88 7.59 0.93
N GLU A 117 -14.96 7.56 -0.40
CA GLU A 117 -14.57 8.65 -1.31
C GLU A 117 -13.10 9.07 -1.12
N ILE A 118 -12.22 8.13 -0.77
CA ILE A 118 -10.77 8.38 -0.61
C ILE A 118 -10.08 8.23 -1.96
N GLU A 119 -9.71 9.35 -2.59
CA GLU A 119 -8.95 9.37 -3.84
C GLU A 119 -7.49 8.97 -3.60
N VAL A 120 -7.09 7.78 -4.05
CA VAL A 120 -5.73 7.26 -3.87
C VAL A 120 -5.18 6.58 -5.11
N GLU A 121 -3.89 6.80 -5.40
CA GLU A 121 -3.16 6.14 -6.48
C GLU A 121 -2.56 4.81 -5.99
N ILE A 122 -3.02 3.68 -6.54
CA ILE A 122 -2.62 2.35 -6.10
C ILE A 122 -1.40 1.86 -6.87
N TYR A 123 -0.41 1.33 -6.14
CA TYR A 123 0.78 0.69 -6.67
C TYR A 123 0.89 -0.72 -6.10
N LYS A 124 0.95 -1.75 -6.96
CA LYS A 124 1.23 -3.12 -6.55
C LYS A 124 2.72 -3.42 -6.69
N ALA A 125 3.33 -3.90 -5.62
CA ALA A 125 4.76 -4.20 -5.60
C ALA A 125 5.15 -5.18 -6.70
N ASP A 126 4.38 -6.25 -6.90
CA ASP A 126 4.71 -7.27 -7.92
C ASP A 126 4.76 -6.68 -9.34
N GLU A 127 3.85 -5.77 -9.67
CA GLU A 127 3.85 -5.05 -10.96
C GLU A 127 5.07 -4.12 -11.09
N MET A 128 5.41 -3.39 -10.03
CA MET A 128 6.59 -2.51 -10.02
C MET A 128 7.90 -3.31 -10.17
N TYR A 129 8.02 -4.46 -9.51
CA TYR A 129 9.17 -5.35 -9.66
C TYR A 129 9.21 -5.97 -11.07
N LYS A 130 8.10 -6.52 -11.57
CA LYS A 130 8.03 -7.19 -12.89
C LYS A 130 8.26 -6.23 -14.07
N SER A 131 7.80 -4.98 -13.95
CA SER A 131 8.03 -3.94 -14.96
C SER A 131 9.47 -3.43 -15.01
N GLY A 132 10.28 -3.78 -14.02
CA GLY A 132 11.66 -3.32 -13.90
C GLY A 132 11.80 -1.89 -13.35
N MET A 133 10.74 -1.31 -12.80
CA MET A 133 10.75 0.03 -12.19
C MET A 133 11.88 0.19 -11.17
N TYR A 134 12.17 -0.86 -10.39
CA TYR A 134 13.20 -0.85 -9.36
C TYR A 134 14.59 -1.32 -9.79
N VAL A 135 14.82 -1.68 -11.06
CA VAL A 135 16.10 -2.26 -11.51
C VAL A 135 17.31 -1.39 -11.17
N ASN A 136 17.23 -0.08 -11.38
CA ASN A 136 18.35 0.82 -11.14
C ASN A 136 18.66 0.94 -9.64
N VAL A 137 17.63 1.13 -8.79
CA VAL A 137 17.81 1.24 -7.34
C VAL A 137 18.26 -0.06 -6.70
N ILE A 138 17.84 -1.22 -7.24
CA ILE A 138 18.33 -2.54 -6.82
C ILE A 138 19.84 -2.64 -7.09
N LYS A 139 20.29 -2.28 -8.30
CA LYS A 139 21.73 -2.27 -8.64
C LYS A 139 22.53 -1.37 -7.69
N GLU A 140 22.04 -0.17 -7.41
CA GLU A 140 22.67 0.72 -6.44
C GLU A 140 22.77 0.09 -5.05
N ALA A 141 21.72 -0.56 -4.57
CA ALA A 141 21.73 -1.22 -3.26
C ALA A 141 22.77 -2.34 -3.17
N PHE A 142 23.06 -3.06 -4.26
CA PHE A 142 24.15 -4.04 -4.31
C PHE A 142 25.54 -3.39 -4.32
N LEU A 143 25.69 -2.25 -5.00
CA LEU A 143 26.98 -1.55 -5.16
C LEU A 143 27.40 -0.74 -3.92
N ARG A 144 26.45 -0.42 -3.03
CA ARG A 144 26.71 0.30 -1.78
C ARG A 144 26.98 -0.62 -0.57
N ARG A 145 27.11 -1.94 -0.80
CA ARG A 145 27.60 -2.90 0.20
C ARG A 145 29.12 -2.95 0.22
#